data_AF-W6PWX3-F1
#
_entry.id   AF-W6PWX3-F1
#
_cell.length_a   1.000
_cell.length_b   1.000
_cell.length_c   1.000
_cell.angle_alpha   90.00
_cell.angle_beta   90.00
_cell.angle_gamma   90.00
#
_symmetry.space_group_name_H-M   'P 1'
#
loop_
_entity.id
_entity.type
_entity.pdbx_description
1 polymer ?
#
loop_
_entity_poly.entity_id
_entity_poly.type
_entity_poly.pdbx_seq_one_letter_code
_entity_poly.pdbx_strand_id
1 'polypeptide(L)'
;MPLIRSQSSRNSIEQEGRILLAIQAIKNREISSIREAARIFAVLRSTLTTRLRGVQNRAISRPNSHKLTEIEEESLTKWIISIDSRGSAPRPSTVREMANLLLELRGITPVLLVGEN
;
A
#
# COMPACT_ATOMS: atom_id res chain seq x y z
N MET A 1 9.47 2.54 27.87
CA MET A 1 9.01 3.77 27.20
C MET A 1 8.34 3.40 25.89
N PRO A 2 7.14 3.88 25.55
CA PRO A 2 6.52 3.56 24.27
C PRO A 2 7.19 4.36 23.13
N LEU A 3 7.32 3.72 21.97
CA LEU A 3 7.97 4.29 20.79
C LEU A 3 7.12 5.41 20.17
N ILE A 4 7.70 6.58 19.99
CA ILE A 4 7.14 7.75 19.27
C ILE A 4 6.54 7.35 17.91
N ARG A 5 7.15 6.37 17.22
CA ARG A 5 6.64 5.82 15.94
C ARG A 5 5.25 5.18 16.04
N SER A 6 4.89 4.60 17.18
CA SER A 6 3.59 3.94 17.36
C SER A 6 2.45 4.93 17.58
N GLN A 7 2.75 6.15 18.03
CA GLN A 7 1.76 7.22 18.19
C GLN A 7 1.47 7.86 16.83
N SER A 8 2.48 8.11 16.01
CA SER A 8 2.30 8.67 14.67
C SER A 8 1.49 7.77 13.73
N SER A 9 1.70 6.45 13.78
CA SER A 9 0.94 5.51 12.96
C SER A 9 -0.54 5.41 13.38
N ARG A 10 -0.83 5.35 14.68
CA ARG A 10 -2.20 5.40 15.21
C ARG A 10 -2.93 6.67 14.78
N ASN A 11 -2.27 7.83 14.89
CA ASN A 11 -2.83 9.11 14.46
C ASN A 11 -3.19 9.11 12.96
N SER A 12 -2.34 8.53 12.11
CA SER A 12 -2.60 8.43 10.67
C SER A 12 -3.78 7.49 10.35
N ILE A 13 -3.90 6.37 11.07
CA ILE A 13 -5.00 5.42 10.89
C ILE A 13 -6.33 6.06 11.31
N GLU A 14 -6.36 6.73 12.46
CA GLU A 14 -7.54 7.45 12.95
C GLU A 14 -7.97 8.56 11.99
N GLN A 15 -7.00 9.32 11.45
CA GLN A 15 -7.27 10.37 10.48
C GLN A 15 -7.92 9.82 9.21
N GLU A 16 -7.41 8.71 8.67
CA GLU A 16 -7.97 8.06 7.48
C GLU A 16 -9.36 7.48 7.75
N GLY A 17 -9.58 6.91 8.95
CA GLY A 17 -10.90 6.47 9.37
C GLY A 17 -11.94 7.60 9.36
N ARG A 18 -11.60 8.79 9.88
CA ARG A 18 -12.48 9.96 9.85
C ARG A 18 -12.76 10.44 8.42
N ILE A 19 -11.76 10.39 7.54
CA ILE A 19 -11.96 10.76 6.13
C ILE A 19 -12.93 9.78 5.45
N LEU A 20 -12.80 8.48 5.69
CA LEU A 20 -13.71 7.47 5.13
C LEU A 20 -15.14 7.66 5.61
N LEU A 21 -15.35 7.93 6.90
CA LEU A 21 -16.68 8.27 7.45
C LEU A 21 -17.27 9.52 6.79
N ALA A 22 -16.46 10.56 6.61
CA ALA A 22 -16.91 11.79 5.95
C ALA A 22 -17.30 11.57 4.49
N ILE A 23 -16.56 10.72 3.76
CA ILE A 23 -16.92 10.32 2.39
C ILE A 23 -18.23 9.53 2.39
N GLN A 24 -18.41 8.61 3.34
CA GLN A 24 -19.63 7.82 3.44
C GLN A 24 -20.85 8.70 3.72
N ALA A 25 -20.76 9.66 4.65
CA ALA A 25 -21.84 10.60 4.95
C ALA A 25 -22.24 11.45 3.73
N ILE A 26 -21.27 11.87 2.91
CA ILE A 26 -21.53 12.59 1.64
C ILE A 26 -22.22 11.66 0.63
N LYS A 27 -21.75 10.42 0.49
CA LYS A 27 -22.35 9.43 -0.43
C LYS A 27 -23.78 9.06 -0.03
N ASN A 28 -24.05 8.93 1.26
CA ASN A 28 -25.37 8.67 1.84
C ASN A 28 -26.33 9.87 1.75
N ARG A 29 -25.85 11.03 1.26
CA ARG A 29 -26.59 12.31 1.24
C ARG A 29 -27.02 12.82 2.62
N GLU A 30 -26.37 12.36 3.69
CA GLU A 30 -26.55 12.91 5.04
C GLU A 30 -26.01 14.34 5.11
N ILE A 31 -24.92 14.61 4.36
CA ILE A 31 -24.29 15.92 4.28
C ILE A 31 -24.08 16.26 2.81
N SER A 32 -24.68 17.35 2.35
CA SER A 32 -24.55 17.82 0.96
C SER A 32 -23.26 18.60 0.70
N SER A 33 -22.69 19.22 1.74
CA SER A 33 -21.51 20.09 1.63
C SER A 33 -20.22 19.43 2.10
N ILE A 34 -19.22 19.40 1.21
CA ILE A 34 -17.83 18.97 1.50
C ILE A 34 -17.25 19.76 2.69
N ARG A 35 -17.54 21.07 2.77
CA ARG A 35 -17.04 21.93 3.84
C ARG A 35 -17.65 21.58 5.19
N GLU A 36 -18.93 21.22 5.18
CA GLU A 36 -19.64 20.84 6.40
C GLU A 36 -19.19 19.48 6.91
N ALA A 37 -19.05 18.49 6.02
CA ALA A 37 -18.50 17.19 6.36
C ALA A 37 -17.08 17.31 6.93
N ALA A 38 -16.22 18.13 6.32
CA ALA A 38 -14.88 18.38 6.83
C ALA A 38 -14.88 18.94 8.26
N ARG A 39 -15.84 19.81 8.60
CA ARG A 39 -15.98 20.40 9.93
C ARG A 39 -16.48 19.38 10.96
N ILE A 40 -17.52 18.61 10.62
CA ILE A 40 -18.13 17.61 11.50
C ILE A 40 -17.13 16.51 11.86
N PHE A 41 -16.40 16.02 10.86
CA PHE A 41 -15.43 14.95 11.03
C PHE A 41 -14.01 15.43 11.39
N ALA A 42 -13.83 16.75 11.61
CA ALA A 42 -12.56 17.37 11.98
C ALA A 42 -11.38 16.97 11.05
N VAL A 43 -11.62 17.00 9.73
CA VAL A 43 -10.62 16.67 8.69
C VAL A 43 -10.40 17.87 7.79
N LEU A 44 -9.20 17.97 7.21
CA LEU A 44 -8.89 19.04 6.25
C LEU A 44 -9.80 18.91 5.00
N ARG A 45 -10.36 20.04 4.57
CA ARG A 45 -11.17 20.09 3.34
C ARG A 45 -10.37 19.64 2.11
N SER A 46 -9.11 20.03 2.03
CA SER A 46 -8.22 19.67 0.92
C SER A 46 -8.02 18.15 0.86
N THR A 47 -7.71 17.51 1.98
CA THR A 47 -7.54 16.05 2.05
C THR A 47 -8.82 15.31 1.68
N LEU A 48 -9.98 15.77 2.17
CA LEU A 48 -11.27 15.17 1.86
C LEU A 48 -11.61 15.31 0.36
N THR A 49 -11.34 16.47 -0.23
CA THR A 49 -11.56 16.70 -1.68
C THR A 49 -10.65 15.81 -2.53
N THR A 50 -9.39 15.66 -2.16
CA THR A 50 -8.43 14.78 -2.84
C THR A 50 -8.88 13.31 -2.78
N ARG A 51 -9.42 12.87 -1.64
CA ARG A 51 -9.94 11.51 -1.47
C ARG A 51 -11.24 11.27 -2.25
N LEU A 52 -12.12 12.27 -2.32
CA LEU A 52 -13.31 12.21 -3.19
C LEU A 52 -12.97 12.12 -4.68
N ARG A 53 -11.83 12.69 -5.10
CA ARG A 53 -11.30 12.54 -6.47
C ARG A 53 -10.72 11.15 -6.75
N GLY A 54 -10.72 10.24 -5.78
CA GLY A 54 -10.24 8.86 -5.94
C GLY A 54 -8.79 8.64 -5.55
N VAL A 55 -8.09 9.64 -4.98
CA VAL A 55 -6.72 9.44 -4.50
C VAL A 55 -6.75 8.61 -3.22
N GLN A 56 -6.22 7.39 -3.29
CA GLN A 56 -6.14 6.47 -2.16
C GLN A 56 -5.09 6.91 -1.13
N ASN A 57 -5.19 6.36 0.08
CA ASN A 57 -4.16 6.53 1.10
C ASN A 57 -2.84 5.94 0.62
N ARG A 58 -1.72 6.64 0.85
CA ARG A 58 -0.38 6.15 0.49
C ARG A 58 -0.01 4.84 1.19
N ALA A 59 -0.58 4.57 2.37
CA ALA A 59 -0.37 3.30 3.06
C ALA A 59 -1.01 2.09 2.34
N ILE A 60 -2.03 2.33 1.53
CA ILE A 60 -2.76 1.29 0.77
C ILE A 60 -2.32 1.31 -0.71
N SER A 61 -2.00 2.50 -1.23
CA SER A 61 -1.64 2.71 -2.62
C SER A 61 -0.29 2.10 -2.97
N ARG A 62 -0.25 1.43 -4.11
CA ARG A 62 0.95 0.83 -4.68
C ARG A 62 2.01 1.91 -4.99
N PRO A 63 3.26 1.79 -4.47
CA PRO A 63 4.40 2.57 -4.95
C PRO A 63 4.56 2.58 -6.49
N ASN A 64 5.07 3.68 -7.04
CA ASN A 64 5.09 3.90 -8.49
C ASN A 64 6.21 3.15 -9.22
N SER A 65 7.17 2.54 -8.49
CA SER A 65 8.42 2.00 -9.04
C SER A 65 8.62 0.51 -8.74
N HIS A 66 7.56 -0.30 -8.85
CA HIS A 66 7.69 -1.75 -8.72
C HIS A 66 8.27 -2.34 -10.00
N LYS A 67 9.28 -3.21 -9.82
CA LYS A 67 9.87 -3.99 -10.91
C LYS A 67 8.99 -5.20 -11.26
N LEU A 68 8.37 -5.81 -10.26
CA LEU A 68 7.51 -6.99 -10.41
C LEU A 68 6.03 -6.60 -10.61
N THR A 69 5.26 -7.48 -11.25
CA THR A 69 3.80 -7.41 -11.28
C THR A 69 3.18 -7.99 -10.01
N GLU A 70 1.91 -7.70 -9.73
CA GLU A 70 1.19 -8.24 -8.56
C GLU A 70 1.14 -9.78 -8.60
N ILE A 71 0.95 -10.36 -9.79
CA ILE A 71 0.94 -11.82 -9.99
C ILE A 71 2.32 -12.43 -9.72
N GLU A 72 3.39 -11.75 -10.12
CA GLU A 72 4.77 -12.19 -9.85
C GLU A 72 5.08 -12.11 -8.34
N GLU A 73 4.69 -11.03 -7.67
CA GLU A 73 4.85 -10.87 -6.22
C GLU A 73 4.08 -11.95 -5.44
N GLU A 74 2.83 -12.25 -5.84
CA GLU A 74 2.02 -13.33 -5.28
C GLU A 74 2.66 -14.71 -5.47
N SER A 75 3.19 -14.98 -6.68
CA SER A 75 3.85 -16.23 -6.99
C SER A 75 5.12 -16.41 -6.15
N LEU A 76 5.88 -15.33 -5.97
CA LEU A 76 7.09 -15.31 -5.15
C LEU A 76 6.77 -15.49 -3.66
N THR A 77 5.68 -14.90 -3.15
CA THR A 77 5.23 -15.11 -1.76
C THR A 77 4.80 -16.56 -1.52
N LYS A 78 4.00 -17.14 -2.43
CA LYS A 78 3.61 -18.55 -2.36
C LYS A 78 4.83 -19.46 -2.37
N TRP A 79 5.82 -19.16 -3.21
CA TRP A 79 7.08 -19.90 -3.26
C TRP A 79 7.86 -19.80 -1.95
N ILE A 80 8.00 -18.61 -1.35
CA ILE A 80 8.64 -18.41 -0.04
C ILE A 80 7.96 -19.25 1.05
N ILE A 81 6.62 -19.17 1.15
CA ILE A 81 5.84 -19.94 2.14
C ILE A 81 6.02 -21.44 1.92
N SER A 82 6.07 -21.89 0.67
CA SER A 82 6.30 -23.30 0.34
C SER A 82 7.70 -23.79 0.73
N ILE A 83 8.71 -22.93 0.71
CA ILE A 83 10.09 -23.27 1.11
C ILE A 83 10.21 -23.30 2.63
N ASP A 84 9.62 -22.33 3.30
CA ASP A 84 9.59 -22.24 4.77
C ASP A 84 8.86 -23.44 5.39
N SER A 85 7.73 -23.85 4.81
CA SER A 85 6.99 -25.04 5.26
C SER A 85 7.76 -26.36 5.09
N ARG A 86 8.75 -26.39 4.19
CA ARG A 86 9.67 -27.53 4.00
C ARG A 86 10.88 -27.49 4.93
N GLY A 87 10.91 -26.56 5.89
CA GLY A 87 11.97 -26.44 6.89
C GLY A 87 13.22 -25.72 6.39
N SER A 88 13.15 -25.04 5.24
CA SER A 88 14.24 -24.23 4.72
C SER A 88 13.94 -22.74 4.95
N ALA A 89 14.85 -22.02 5.61
CA ALA A 89 14.73 -20.56 5.73
C ALA A 89 15.24 -19.88 4.44
N PRO A 90 14.39 -19.23 3.64
CA PRO A 90 14.84 -18.58 2.41
C PRO A 90 15.72 -17.37 2.76
N ARG A 91 16.93 -17.34 2.18
CA ARG A 91 17.82 -16.18 2.30
C ARG A 91 17.39 -15.08 1.33
N PRO A 92 17.61 -13.79 1.66
CA PRO A 92 17.31 -12.69 0.74
C PRO A 92 18.00 -12.81 -0.63
N SER A 93 19.18 -13.45 -0.69
CA SER A 93 19.88 -13.73 -1.95
C SER A 93 19.08 -14.69 -2.84
N THR A 94 18.57 -15.79 -2.28
CA THR A 94 17.80 -16.79 -3.01
C THR A 94 16.47 -16.22 -3.50
N VAL A 95 15.83 -15.36 -2.69
CA VAL A 95 14.61 -14.64 -3.08
C VAL A 95 14.88 -13.68 -4.25
N ARG A 96 16.02 -12.99 -4.22
CA ARG A 96 16.45 -12.09 -5.31
C ARG A 96 16.70 -12.85 -6.60
N GLU A 97 17.39 -13.98 -6.55
CA GLU A 97 17.61 -14.86 -7.71
C GLU A 97 16.29 -15.31 -8.31
N MET A 98 15.35 -15.76 -7.48
CA MET A 98 14.02 -16.16 -7.95
C MET A 98 13.24 -15.00 -8.59
N ALA A 99 13.32 -13.80 -8.01
CA ALA A 99 12.70 -12.60 -8.59
C ALA A 99 13.32 -12.23 -9.95
N ASN A 100 14.64 -12.33 -10.08
CA ASN A 100 15.34 -12.07 -11.35
C ASN A 100 14.96 -13.11 -12.41
N LEU A 101 14.83 -14.39 -12.05
CA LEU A 101 14.35 -15.43 -12.97
C LEU A 101 12.93 -15.13 -13.48
N LEU A 102 12.02 -14.65 -12.63
CA LEU A 102 10.67 -14.24 -13.07
C LEU A 102 10.72 -13.06 -14.05
N LEU A 103 11.64 -12.11 -13.86
CA LEU A 103 11.82 -10.98 -14.76
C LEU A 103 12.45 -11.39 -16.10
N GLU A 104 13.40 -12.32 -16.09
CA GLU A 104 14.00 -12.88 -17.31
C GLU A 104 12.95 -13.62 -18.15
N LEU A 105 12.09 -14.42 -17.52
CA LEU A 105 11.00 -15.14 -18.21
C LEU A 105 10.00 -14.20 -18.89
N ARG A 106 9.86 -12.96 -18.41
CA ARG A 106 8.98 -11.95 -19.00
C ARG A 106 9.53 -11.36 -20.31
N GLY A 107 10.82 -11.56 -20.60
CA GLY A 107 11.44 -11.14 -21.86
C GLY A 107 11.54 -9.62 -22.04
N ILE A 108 11.55 -8.84 -20.96
CA ILE A 108 11.66 -7.37 -21.04
C ILE A 108 13.14 -7.00 -21.20
N THR A 109 13.48 -6.40 -22.34
CA THR A 109 14.74 -5.68 -22.55
C THR A 109 14.50 -4.19 -22.20
N PRO A 110 15.25 -3.56 -21.28
CA PRO A 110 16.45 -4.03 -20.57
C PRO A 110 16.14 -4.85 -19.30
N VAL A 111 17.08 -5.72 -18.90
CA VAL A 111 16.98 -6.58 -17.72
C VAL A 111 16.91 -5.72 -16.46
N LEU A 112 15.72 -5.62 -15.85
CA LEU A 112 15.54 -4.95 -14.58
C LEU A 112 16.05 -5.88 -13.46
N LEU A 113 17.28 -5.71 -13.00
CA LEU A 113 17.81 -6.50 -11.88
C LEU A 113 17.25 -5.99 -10.54
N VAL A 114 16.80 -6.90 -9.70
CA VAL A 114 16.38 -6.58 -8.32
C VAL A 114 17.64 -6.50 -7.43
N GLY A 115 17.86 -5.35 -6.78
CA GLY A 115 18.95 -5.19 -5.79
C GLY A 115 20.21 -4.48 -6.26
N GLU A 116 20.28 -4.02 -7.51
CA GLU A 116 21.26 -3.02 -7.94
C GLU A 116 20.67 -1.62 -7.72
N ASN A 117 21.38 -0.80 -6.93
CA ASN A 117 21.15 0.62 -6.71
C ASN A 117 22.39 1.40 -7.14
#